data_AF-A0A2I0IYQ8-F1
#
_entry.id   AF-A0A2I0IYQ8-F1
#
_cell.length_a   1.000
_cell.length_b   1.000
_cell.length_c   1.000
_cell.angle_alpha   90.00
_cell.angle_beta   90.00
_cell.angle_gamma   90.00
#
_symmetry.space_group_name_H-M   'P 1'
#
loop_
_entity.id
_entity.type
_entity.pdbx_description
1 polymer ?
#
loop_
_entity_poly.entity_id
_entity_poly.type
_entity_poly.pdbx_seq_one_letter_code
_entity_poly.pdbx_strand_id
1 'polypeptide(L)'
;MMNQGLVKEPVFSFWLNRNAQEEEGGEIVFGGVDPKHFKGKHTYVPVTQKGYWQFDMGDVLIGGEPTGYCADGCSAIADSGTSLLAGPTSVIAMINQAIGASGVVSQECKAVVTQYGQVIMDLLQNEVHPKKACSQIGLCTFDGTRGIR
;
A
#
# COMPACT_ATOMS: atom_id res chain seq x y z
N MET A 1 26.21 7.78 16.11
CA MET A 1 25.58 9.09 16.40
C MET A 1 24.86 9.08 17.76
N MET A 2 23.81 8.27 17.96
CA MET A 2 23.09 8.19 19.25
C MET A 2 24.01 7.90 20.45
N ASN A 3 24.72 6.75 20.43
CA ASN A 3 25.61 6.35 21.53
C ASN A 3 26.83 7.27 21.71
N GLN A 4 27.15 8.06 20.70
CA GLN A 4 28.24 9.03 20.73
C GLN A 4 27.78 10.42 21.18
N GLY A 5 26.48 10.61 21.47
CA GLY A 5 25.92 11.90 21.90
C GLY A 5 25.94 12.99 20.82
N LEU A 6 25.99 12.63 19.53
CA LEU A 6 26.10 13.59 18.43
C LEU A 6 24.76 14.19 17.99
N VAL A 7 23.65 13.68 18.51
CA VAL A 7 22.28 14.10 18.18
C VAL A 7 21.50 14.35 19.46
N LYS A 8 20.63 15.35 19.43
CA LYS A 8 19.88 15.80 20.61
C LYS A 8 18.74 14.86 20.97
N GLU A 9 18.00 14.42 19.96
CA GLU A 9 16.82 13.56 20.12
C GLU A 9 16.98 12.26 19.32
N PRO A 10 16.36 11.14 19.75
CA PRO A 10 16.37 9.87 19.03
C PRO A 10 15.40 9.87 17.84
N VAL A 11 15.47 10.89 16.99
CA VAL A 11 14.60 11.09 15.83
C VAL A 11 15.43 11.55 14.62
N PHE A 12 14.94 11.26 13.43
CA PHE A 12 15.41 11.88 12.19
C PHE A 12 14.22 12.10 11.28
N SER A 13 14.36 13.03 10.34
CA SER A 13 13.29 13.37 9.40
C SER A 13 13.83 13.59 7.99
N PHE A 14 12.96 13.36 7.03
CA PHE A 14 13.20 13.69 5.63
C PHE A 14 12.25 14.78 5.18
N TRP A 15 12.79 15.73 4.42
CA TRP A 15 12.04 16.56 3.52
C TRP A 15 12.56 16.31 2.11
N LEU A 16 11.68 15.90 1.20
CA LEU A 16 12.02 15.63 -0.19
C LEU A 16 11.39 16.70 -1.05
N ASN A 17 12.21 17.47 -1.77
CA ASN A 17 11.72 18.55 -2.60
C ASN A 17 10.97 17.97 -3.82
N ARG A 18 9.82 18.56 -4.13
CA ARG A 18 8.99 18.17 -5.27
C ARG A 18 9.30 18.97 -6.53
N ASN A 19 10.05 20.08 -6.41
CA ASN A 19 10.42 20.90 -7.55
C ASN A 19 11.68 20.34 -8.22
N ALA A 20 11.48 19.63 -9.34
CA ALA A 20 12.57 19.04 -10.11
C ALA A 20 13.50 20.07 -10.81
N GLN A 21 13.13 21.36 -10.80
CA GLN A 21 13.94 22.44 -11.39
C GLN A 21 14.83 23.16 -10.38
N GLU A 22 14.65 22.90 -9.08
CA GLU A 22 15.50 23.46 -8.03
C GLU A 22 16.74 22.59 -7.80
N GLU A 23 17.87 23.22 -7.45
CA GLU A 23 19.10 22.49 -7.11
C GLU A 23 19.00 21.76 -5.77
N GLU A 24 18.19 22.27 -4.84
CA GLU A 24 17.98 21.67 -3.53
C GLU A 24 16.97 20.53 -3.62
N GLY A 25 17.46 19.28 -3.68
CA GLY A 25 16.61 18.10 -3.83
C GLY A 25 15.87 17.65 -2.54
N GLY A 26 16.29 18.14 -1.38
CA GLY A 26 15.74 17.75 -0.08
C GLY A 26 16.76 17.83 1.05
N GLU A 27 16.32 17.46 2.25
CA GLU A 27 17.11 17.47 3.48
C GLU A 27 16.83 16.23 4.32
N ILE A 28 17.88 15.70 4.95
CA ILE A 28 17.76 14.78 6.08
C ILE A 28 18.28 15.46 7.34
N VAL A 29 17.45 15.49 8.39
CA VAL A 29 17.82 16.03 9.70
C VAL A 29 17.99 14.86 10.65
N PHE A 30 19.18 14.72 11.23
CA PHE A 30 19.42 13.80 12.34
C PHE A 30 19.30 14.54 13.67
N GLY A 31 18.53 14.01 14.61
CA GLY A 31 18.38 14.57 15.94
C GLY A 31 17.30 15.63 16.10
N GLY A 32 16.35 15.72 15.16
CA GLY A 32 15.24 16.68 15.20
C GLY A 32 14.42 16.68 13.92
N VAL A 33 13.61 17.73 13.77
CA VAL A 33 12.81 18.04 12.57
C VAL A 33 12.89 19.55 12.31
N ASP A 34 13.03 20.00 11.06
CA ASP A 34 12.98 21.43 10.73
C ASP A 34 11.51 21.89 10.54
N PRO A 35 10.98 22.81 11.37
CA PRO A 35 9.63 23.36 11.25
C PRO A 35 9.36 24.14 9.96
N LYS A 36 10.39 24.52 9.18
CA LYS A 36 10.22 25.16 7.87
C LYS A 36 9.77 24.18 6.79
N HIS A 37 9.99 22.88 6.99
CA HIS A 37 9.75 21.85 5.97
C HIS A 37 8.40 21.14 6.07
N PHE A 38 7.52 21.55 6.99
CA PHE A 38 6.16 21.03 7.10
C PHE A 38 5.16 22.11 7.55
N LYS A 39 3.86 21.83 7.43
CA LYS A 39 2.78 22.68 7.91
C LYS A 39 1.90 21.91 8.89
N GLY A 40 1.44 22.56 9.95
CA GLY A 40 0.56 21.94 10.94
C GLY A 40 1.32 21.02 11.90
N LYS A 41 0.66 19.93 12.32
CA LYS A 41 1.20 18.95 13.27
C LYS A 41 1.44 17.61 12.58
N HIS A 42 2.42 16.86 13.07
CA HIS A 42 2.62 15.47 12.65
C HIS A 42 1.55 14.56 13.25
N THR A 43 1.06 13.64 12.44
CA THR A 43 0.28 12.49 12.90
C THR A 43 1.23 11.32 13.12
N TYR A 44 1.36 10.88 14.37
CA TYR A 44 2.24 9.77 14.72
C TYR A 44 1.46 8.47 14.77
N VAL A 45 2.04 7.42 14.20
CA VAL A 45 1.56 6.04 14.27
C VAL A 45 2.69 5.15 14.81
N PRO A 46 2.38 4.11 15.61
CA PRO A 46 3.39 3.24 16.18
C PRO A 46 4.04 2.35 15.11
N VAL A 47 5.31 2.02 15.31
CA VAL A 47 5.98 0.98 14.52
C VAL A 47 5.41 -0.38 14.91
N THR A 48 4.90 -1.12 13.93
CA THR A 48 4.23 -2.42 14.16
C THR A 48 5.19 -3.60 14.08
N GLN A 49 6.24 -3.49 13.25
CA GLN A 49 7.27 -4.53 13.11
C GLN A 49 8.67 -3.92 13.10
N LYS A 50 9.44 -4.14 14.18
CA LYS A 50 10.84 -3.69 14.28
C LYS A 50 11.70 -4.45 13.27
N GLY A 51 12.45 -3.70 12.46
CA GLY A 51 13.21 -4.19 11.30
C GLY A 51 12.93 -3.34 10.06
N TYR A 52 11.71 -2.82 9.96
CA TYR A 52 11.29 -1.82 8.99
C TYR A 52 10.71 -0.60 9.71
N TRP A 53 10.62 0.54 9.04
CA TRP A 53 9.75 1.65 9.45
C TRP A 53 8.32 1.35 9.02
N GLN A 54 7.80 0.22 9.50
CA GLN A 54 6.47 -0.30 9.19
C GLN A 54 5.43 0.18 10.19
N PHE A 55 4.24 0.55 9.71
CA PHE A 55 3.10 0.95 10.52
C PHE A 55 1.78 0.45 9.89
N ASP A 56 0.70 0.47 10.67
CA ASP A 56 -0.63 0.15 10.17
C ASP A 56 -1.25 1.36 9.47
N MET A 57 -1.83 1.12 8.30
CA MET A 57 -2.52 2.08 7.44
C MET A 57 -3.96 1.62 7.22
N GLY A 58 -4.88 2.57 7.05
CA GLY A 58 -6.25 2.30 6.63
C GLY A 58 -6.39 2.06 5.13
N ASP A 59 -7.59 2.29 4.60
CA ASP A 59 -7.88 2.05 3.20
C ASP A 59 -7.23 3.07 2.26
N VAL A 60 -7.04 2.67 1.00
CA VAL A 60 -6.63 3.55 -0.09
C VAL A 60 -7.89 4.04 -0.81
N LEU A 61 -7.94 5.34 -1.09
CA LEU A 61 -9.07 5.97 -1.76
C LEU A 61 -8.67 6.42 -3.17
N ILE A 62 -9.52 6.18 -4.15
CA ILE A 62 -9.34 6.61 -5.54
C ILE A 62 -10.49 7.56 -5.88
N GLY A 63 -10.18 8.83 -6.13
CA GLY A 63 -11.22 9.85 -6.39
C GLY A 63 -12.17 10.09 -5.21
N GLY A 64 -11.77 9.73 -3.99
CA GLY A 64 -12.60 9.82 -2.78
C GLY A 64 -13.34 8.53 -2.43
N GLU A 65 -13.36 7.55 -3.33
CA GLU A 65 -14.03 6.26 -3.09
C GLU A 65 -13.05 5.22 -2.53
N PRO A 66 -13.44 4.46 -1.49
CA PRO A 66 -12.60 3.42 -0.90
C PRO A 66 -12.37 2.26 -1.88
N THR A 67 -11.16 1.71 -1.88
CA THR A 67 -10.86 0.50 -2.67
C THR A 67 -11.39 -0.78 -2.02
N GLY A 68 -11.71 -0.74 -0.72
CA GLY A 68 -12.18 -1.88 0.06
C GLY A 68 -11.12 -2.93 0.37
N TYR A 69 -9.97 -2.92 -0.33
CA TYR A 69 -8.92 -3.91 -0.15
C TYR A 69 -8.21 -3.76 1.20
N CYS A 70 -7.96 -2.52 1.63
CA CYS A 70 -7.31 -2.20 2.90
C CYS A 70 -8.32 -1.70 3.94
N ALA A 71 -9.61 -2.03 3.80
CA ALA A 71 -10.66 -1.61 4.73
C ALA A 71 -10.44 -2.11 6.18
N ASP A 72 -9.96 -3.35 6.31
CA ASP A 72 -9.59 -3.94 7.60
C ASP A 72 -8.15 -3.60 8.03
N GLY A 73 -7.50 -2.69 7.30
CA GLY A 73 -6.12 -2.28 7.50
C GLY A 73 -5.11 -3.02 6.62
N CYS A 74 -4.03 -2.31 6.30
CA CYS A 74 -2.87 -2.83 5.59
C CYS A 74 -1.60 -2.37 6.31
N SER A 75 -0.54 -3.17 6.24
CA SER A 75 0.78 -2.71 6.66
C SER A 75 1.40 -1.83 5.57
N ALA A 76 2.07 -0.75 5.98
CA ALA A 76 2.80 0.16 5.10
C ALA A 76 4.20 0.41 5.65
N ILE A 77 5.17 0.66 4.75
CA ILE A 77 6.54 1.02 5.11
C ILE A 77 6.85 2.40 4.55
N ALA A 78 7.39 3.28 5.38
CA ALA A 78 7.99 4.53 4.90
C ALA A 78 9.43 4.24 4.44
N ASP A 79 9.63 4.15 3.11
CA ASP A 79 10.92 3.83 2.50
C ASP A 79 11.40 4.97 1.60
N SER A 80 12.37 5.75 2.09
CA SER A 80 13.02 6.82 1.32
C SER A 80 13.97 6.29 0.23
N GLY A 81 14.24 4.98 0.19
CA GLY A 81 15.10 4.32 -0.80
C GLY A 81 14.41 3.99 -2.12
N THR A 82 13.09 4.18 -2.23
CA THR A 82 12.30 3.98 -3.44
C THR A 82 11.57 5.25 -3.85
N SER A 83 11.41 5.46 -5.16
CA SER A 83 10.60 6.55 -5.71
C SER A 83 9.15 6.14 -6.00
N LEU A 84 8.88 4.84 -6.13
CA LEU A 84 7.57 4.32 -6.47
C LEU A 84 6.79 3.91 -5.23
N LEU A 85 5.46 4.12 -5.28
CA LEU A 85 4.53 3.50 -4.34
C LEU A 85 4.23 2.08 -4.80
N ALA A 86 4.67 1.10 -4.01
CA ALA A 86 4.34 -0.30 -4.20
C ALA A 86 3.13 -0.68 -3.34
N GLY A 87 2.24 -1.50 -3.87
CA GLY A 87 1.05 -1.96 -3.16
C GLY A 87 0.43 -3.19 -3.80
N PRO A 88 -0.68 -3.70 -3.23
CA PRO A 88 -1.38 -4.85 -3.76
C PRO A 88 -1.77 -4.66 -5.23
N THR A 89 -1.55 -5.69 -6.06
CA THR A 89 -1.79 -5.62 -7.51
C THR A 89 -3.22 -5.20 -7.86
N SER A 90 -4.22 -5.63 -7.09
CA SER A 90 -5.62 -5.23 -7.25
C SER A 90 -5.80 -3.72 -7.11
N VAL A 91 -5.22 -3.12 -6.08
CA VAL A 91 -5.29 -1.67 -5.81
C VAL A 91 -4.54 -0.89 -6.89
N ILE A 92 -3.33 -1.33 -7.25
CA ILE A 92 -2.54 -0.68 -8.31
C ILE A 92 -3.25 -0.75 -9.67
N ALA A 93 -3.90 -1.87 -9.99
CA ALA A 93 -4.70 -2.00 -11.21
C ALA A 93 -5.89 -1.03 -11.24
N MET A 94 -6.60 -0.87 -10.11
CA MET A 94 -7.67 0.12 -9.98
C MET A 94 -7.17 1.56 -10.17
N ILE A 95 -6.02 1.90 -9.55
CA ILE A 95 -5.39 3.22 -9.71
C ILE A 95 -5.02 3.47 -11.17
N ASN A 96 -4.31 2.51 -11.80
CA ASN A 96 -3.88 2.63 -13.19
C ASN A 96 -5.07 2.82 -14.13
N GLN A 97 -6.15 2.07 -13.94
CA GLN A 97 -7.38 2.24 -14.71
C GLN A 97 -7.99 3.63 -14.51
N ALA A 98 -8.05 4.12 -13.27
CA ALA A 98 -8.66 5.43 -12.95
C ALA A 98 -7.87 6.61 -13.53
N ILE A 99 -6.55 6.52 -13.62
CA ILE A 99 -5.69 7.59 -14.16
C ILE A 99 -5.36 7.42 -15.66
N GLY A 100 -5.88 6.38 -16.31
CA GLY A 100 -5.59 6.08 -17.72
C GLY A 100 -4.17 5.57 -17.97
N ALA A 101 -3.48 5.08 -16.95
CA ALA A 101 -2.16 4.47 -17.11
C ALA A 101 -2.29 3.08 -17.75
N SER A 102 -1.43 2.82 -18.74
CA SER A 102 -1.35 1.50 -19.37
C SER A 102 -0.86 0.46 -18.36
N GLY A 103 -1.77 -0.38 -17.88
CA GLY A 103 -1.42 -1.57 -17.12
C GLY A 103 -1.07 -2.74 -18.04
N VAL A 104 -0.12 -3.58 -17.62
CA VAL A 104 0.04 -4.91 -18.22
C VAL A 104 -1.04 -5.81 -17.60
N VAL A 105 -2.21 -5.87 -18.24
CA VAL A 105 -3.25 -6.83 -17.82
C VAL A 105 -2.75 -8.23 -18.17
N SER A 106 -2.48 -9.05 -17.15
CA SER A 106 -2.05 -10.44 -17.34
C SER A 106 -3.03 -11.18 -18.26
N GLN A 107 -2.51 -11.98 -19.19
CA GLN A 107 -3.31 -12.90 -19.99
C GLN A 107 -4.11 -13.86 -19.11
N GLU A 108 -3.56 -14.24 -17.96
CA GLU A 108 -4.23 -15.11 -16.99
C GLU A 108 -5.48 -14.40 -16.41
N CYS A 109 -5.37 -13.11 -16.10
CA CYS A 109 -6.51 -12.31 -15.65
C CYS A 109 -7.62 -12.29 -16.71
N LYS A 110 -7.27 -12.04 -17.98
CA LYS A 110 -8.24 -12.06 -19.08
C LYS A 110 -8.89 -13.44 -19.24
N ALA A 111 -8.11 -14.52 -19.13
CA ALA A 111 -8.63 -15.88 -19.24
C ALA A 111 -9.62 -16.19 -18.11
N VAL A 112 -9.29 -15.83 -16.87
CA VAL A 112 -10.18 -16.03 -15.71
C VAL A 112 -11.48 -15.23 -15.89
N VAL A 113 -11.39 -13.96 -16.28
CA VAL A 113 -12.58 -13.12 -16.51
C VAL A 113 -13.46 -13.70 -17.62
N THR A 114 -12.85 -14.11 -18.73
CA THR A 114 -13.59 -14.64 -19.89
C THR A 114 -14.27 -15.98 -19.58
N GLN A 115 -13.57 -16.87 -18.88
CA GLN A 115 -14.04 -18.24 -18.64
C GLN A 115 -14.92 -18.38 -17.40
N TYR A 116 -14.62 -17.64 -16.33
CA TYR A 116 -15.25 -17.81 -15.01
C TYR A 116 -15.95 -16.56 -14.49
N GLY A 117 -15.86 -15.42 -15.19
CA GLY A 117 -16.40 -14.14 -14.72
C GLY A 117 -17.87 -14.20 -14.33
N GLN A 118 -18.71 -14.79 -15.19
CA GLN A 118 -20.14 -14.93 -14.89
C GLN A 118 -20.38 -15.84 -13.68
N VAL A 119 -19.70 -16.99 -13.61
CA VAL A 119 -19.82 -17.93 -12.48
C VAL A 119 -19.41 -17.27 -11.17
N ILE A 120 -18.32 -16.50 -11.18
CA ILE A 120 -17.86 -15.76 -9.99
C ILE A 120 -18.90 -14.73 -9.57
N MET A 121 -19.48 -13.98 -10.52
CA MET A 121 -20.55 -13.01 -10.21
C MET A 121 -21.79 -13.68 -9.64
N ASP A 122 -22.20 -14.83 -10.20
CA ASP A 122 -23.35 -15.59 -9.71
C ASP A 122 -23.08 -16.13 -8.29
N LEU A 123 -21.87 -16.60 -8.00
CA LEU A 123 -21.49 -17.03 -6.64
C LEU A 123 -21.58 -15.87 -5.64
N LEU A 124 -21.09 -14.69 -6.01
CA LEU A 124 -21.15 -13.50 -5.16
C LEU A 124 -22.59 -13.02 -4.93
N GLN A 125 -23.45 -13.07 -5.95
CA GLN A 125 -24.87 -12.73 -5.83
C GLN A 125 -25.65 -13.71 -4.94
N ASN A 126 -25.23 -14.98 -4.91
CA ASN A 126 -25.80 -16.00 -4.03
C ASN A 126 -25.14 -16.00 -2.62
N GLU A 127 -24.49 -14.90 -2.24
CA GLU A 127 -23.87 -14.70 -0.93
C GLU A 127 -22.84 -15.77 -0.54
N VAL A 128 -22.20 -16.40 -1.53
CA VAL A 128 -21.08 -17.29 -1.27
C VAL A 128 -19.93 -16.45 -0.73
N HIS A 129 -19.40 -16.85 0.42
CA HIS A 129 -18.27 -16.16 1.05
C HIS A 129 -17.10 -16.03 0.05
N PRO A 130 -16.59 -14.81 -0.24
CA PRO A 130 -15.64 -14.57 -1.33
C PRO A 130 -14.39 -15.47 -1.31
N LYS A 131 -13.88 -15.78 -0.10
CA LYS A 131 -12.73 -16.70 0.08
C LYS A 131 -12.96 -18.12 -0.44
N LYS A 132 -14.21 -18.57 -0.61
CA LYS A 132 -14.56 -19.90 -1.12
C LYS A 132 -14.79 -19.93 -2.62
N ALA A 133 -15.06 -18.78 -3.25
CA ALA A 133 -15.44 -18.72 -4.66
C ALA A 133 -14.38 -19.38 -5.57
N CYS A 134 -13.10 -19.06 -5.38
CA CYS A 134 -12.02 -19.63 -6.18
C CYS A 134 -11.87 -21.15 -6.01
N SER A 135 -12.06 -21.67 -4.79
CA SER A 135 -12.03 -23.12 -4.53
C SER A 135 -13.22 -23.86 -5.14
N GLN A 136 -14.41 -23.24 -5.13
CA GLN A 136 -15.61 -23.85 -5.70
C GLN A 136 -15.55 -23.99 -7.22
N ILE A 137 -14.89 -23.04 -7.89
CA ILE A 137 -14.62 -23.13 -9.34
C ILE A 137 -13.36 -23.94 -9.68
N GLY A 138 -12.71 -24.55 -8.67
CA GLY A 138 -11.55 -25.43 -8.86
C GLY A 138 -10.24 -24.73 -9.24
N LEU A 139 -10.17 -23.40 -9.16
CA LEU A 139 -8.96 -22.63 -9.48
C LEU A 139 -8.02 -22.46 -8.28
N CYS A 140 -8.51 -22.67 -7.05
CA CYS A 140 -7.73 -22.61 -5.84
C CYS A 140 -7.84 -23.90 -5.03
N THR A 141 -6.73 -24.36 -4.48
CA THR A 141 -6.71 -25.46 -3.49
C THR A 141 -7.11 -25.01 -2.10
N PHE A 142 -7.08 -23.70 -1.86
CA PHE A 142 -7.37 -23.06 -0.59
C PHE A 142 -8.82 -22.56 -0.52
N ASP A 143 -9.55 -22.94 0.53
CA ASP A 143 -10.98 -22.64 0.74
C ASP A 143 -11.26 -21.58 1.82
N GLY A 144 -10.21 -20.92 2.34
CA GLY A 144 -10.33 -19.93 3.40
C GLY A 144 -10.32 -20.48 4.83
N THR A 145 -10.22 -21.80 5.05
CA THR A 145 -10.36 -22.43 6.40
C THR A 145 -9.04 -22.78 7.10
N ARG A 146 -7.89 -22.61 6.44
CA ARG A 146 -6.55 -22.89 7.01
C ARG A 146 -5.62 -21.69 6.83
N GLY A 147 -4.74 -21.40 7.79
CA GLY A 147 -3.72 -20.36 7.57
C GLY A 147 -2.77 -20.77 6.44
N ILE A 148 -2.46 -19.86 5.52
CA ILE A 148 -1.30 -20.01 4.64
C ILE A 148 -0.08 -19.95 5.58
N ARG A 149 0.62 -21.08 5.71
CA ARG A 149 1.82 -21.20 6.54
C ARG A 149 3.03 -20.67 5.78
#